data_AF-A0A1M5R4U7-F1
#
_entry.id   AF-A0A1M5R4U7-F1
#
_cell.length_a   1.000
_cell.length_b   1.000
_cell.length_c   1.000
_cell.angle_alpha   90.00
_cell.angle_beta   90.00
_cell.angle_gamma   90.00
#
_symmetry.space_group_name_H-M   'P 1'
#
loop_
_entity.id
_entity.type
_entity.pdbx_description
1 polymer ?
#
loop_
_entity_poly.entity_id
_entity_poly.type
_entity_poly.pdbx_seq_one_letter_code
_entity_poly.pdbx_strand_id
1 'polypeptide(L)'
;MNLPSRCLLILSSVVALSACEDGRVSVELSADRPAVAATQQVVVQIAGVTLRRTDGSLDRYTFDDPLRVDLMRFDRNAFSLLGAEGLDEGEFNGIRVDFSDSDRSDTDNLVVDANGAQRPLDIVADDADFAALALKVNDNGRTYVVQTRLDLRLSLAANGDRRELRPVLRAARDSRAGQVSGSVRSSLISASSCRQNRNEGVGVAIYAFRGRDVTPNDADGTEPAPLASAPVSRSGSSGDWSYTLPLLPSGDYTLALTCNGDIEDAARDDDLDFVGDTRSLTLDDGDEQDEDFN
;
A
#
# COMPACT_ATOMS: atom_id res chain seq x y z
N MET A 1 -41.53 -60.93 -44.63
CA MET A 1 -41.27 -61.13 -43.18
C MET A 1 -40.12 -60.23 -42.81
N ASN A 2 -40.42 -59.19 -42.02
CA ASN A 2 -39.54 -58.09 -41.65
C ASN A 2 -38.65 -58.48 -40.46
N LEU A 3 -37.36 -58.10 -40.50
CA LEU A 3 -36.43 -58.15 -39.36
C LEU A 3 -36.70 -57.02 -38.34
N PRO A 4 -36.25 -57.16 -37.09
CA PRO A 4 -35.17 -56.25 -36.63
C PRO A 4 -34.15 -56.96 -35.72
N SER A 5 -32.84 -56.76 -35.93
CA SER A 5 -32.01 -55.62 -35.49
C SER A 5 -31.71 -55.63 -33.98
N ARG A 6 -30.51 -56.12 -33.63
CA ARG A 6 -29.95 -56.11 -32.27
C ARG A 6 -29.34 -54.73 -32.00
N CYS A 7 -29.93 -54.00 -31.07
CA CYS A 7 -29.42 -52.71 -30.59
C CYS A 7 -28.33 -52.97 -29.54
N LEU A 8 -27.09 -52.59 -29.87
CA LEU A 8 -25.94 -52.60 -28.96
C LEU A 8 -25.95 -51.29 -28.17
N LEU A 9 -26.29 -51.34 -26.88
CA LEU A 9 -26.22 -50.19 -25.97
C LEU A 9 -24.76 -49.97 -25.57
N ILE A 10 -24.13 -48.96 -26.15
CA ILE A 10 -22.86 -48.39 -25.69
C ILE A 10 -23.21 -47.41 -24.56
N LEU A 11 -22.84 -47.77 -23.33
CA LEU A 11 -22.97 -46.92 -22.16
C LEU A 11 -21.83 -45.88 -22.20
N SER A 12 -22.09 -44.70 -22.77
CA SER A 12 -21.18 -43.56 -22.70
C SER A 12 -21.33 -42.89 -21.33
N SER A 13 -20.42 -43.20 -20.41
CA SER A 13 -20.25 -42.50 -19.14
C SER A 13 -19.73 -41.08 -19.40
N VAL A 14 -20.64 -40.11 -19.41
CA VAL A 14 -20.27 -38.69 -19.35
C VAL A 14 -19.80 -38.42 -17.92
N VAL A 15 -18.49 -38.31 -17.72
CA VAL A 15 -17.93 -37.70 -16.51
C VAL A 15 -18.27 -36.22 -16.61
N ALA A 16 -19.29 -35.79 -15.88
CA ALA A 16 -19.48 -34.37 -15.62
C ALA A 16 -18.34 -33.93 -14.71
N LEU A 17 -17.32 -33.27 -15.27
CA LEU A 17 -16.50 -32.35 -14.49
C LEU A 17 -17.48 -31.29 -13.98
N SER A 18 -17.88 -31.37 -12.72
CA SER A 18 -18.34 -30.19 -12.01
C SER A 18 -17.15 -29.22 -12.04
N ALA A 19 -17.25 -28.16 -12.84
CA ALA A 19 -16.41 -27.00 -12.65
C ALA A 19 -16.76 -26.48 -11.25
N CYS A 20 -15.89 -26.71 -10.26
CA CYS A 20 -15.88 -25.86 -9.08
C CYS A 20 -15.68 -24.43 -9.61
N GLU A 21 -16.59 -23.54 -9.27
CA GLU A 21 -16.46 -22.14 -9.65
C GLU A 21 -15.56 -21.51 -8.61
N ASP A 22 -14.25 -21.75 -8.73
CA ASP A 22 -13.28 -21.23 -7.76
C ASP A 22 -13.47 -19.72 -7.57
N GLY A 23 -13.14 -19.24 -6.38
CA GLY A 23 -13.08 -17.81 -6.12
C GLY A 23 -12.14 -17.11 -7.10
N ARG A 24 -12.28 -15.79 -7.25
CA ARG A 24 -11.38 -15.00 -8.09
C ARG A 24 -10.80 -13.83 -7.34
N VAL A 25 -9.62 -13.36 -7.68
CA VAL A 25 -9.00 -12.19 -7.06
C VAL A 25 -8.57 -11.14 -8.08
N SER A 26 -8.93 -9.90 -7.80
CA SER A 26 -8.35 -8.73 -8.46
C SER A 26 -7.54 -7.95 -7.44
N VAL A 27 -6.39 -7.42 -7.87
CA VAL A 27 -5.50 -6.63 -7.02
C VAL A 27 -5.27 -5.28 -7.66
N GLU A 28 -5.47 -4.23 -6.88
CA GLU A 28 -5.26 -2.84 -7.27
C GLU A 28 -4.10 -2.26 -6.49
N LEU A 29 -3.23 -1.49 -7.16
CA LEU A 29 -2.09 -0.81 -6.55
C LEU A 29 -2.26 0.71 -6.66
N SER A 30 -2.17 1.39 -5.53
CA SER A 30 -2.05 2.84 -5.43
C SER A 30 -0.81 3.21 -4.63
N ALA A 31 -0.42 4.49 -4.62
CA ALA A 31 0.74 4.95 -3.88
C ALA A 31 0.52 6.32 -3.24
N ASP A 32 0.92 6.51 -1.99
CA ASP A 32 1.08 7.87 -1.44
C ASP A 32 2.27 8.57 -2.09
N ARG A 33 2.34 9.89 -1.98
CA ARG A 33 3.47 10.67 -2.53
C ARG A 33 4.69 10.61 -1.60
N PRO A 34 5.91 10.69 -2.15
CA PRO A 34 7.12 10.76 -1.34
C PRO A 34 7.23 12.06 -0.56
N ALA A 35 8.05 12.04 0.50
CA ALA A 35 8.49 13.22 1.26
C ALA A 35 9.15 14.27 0.35
N VAL A 36 9.98 13.80 -0.59
CA VAL A 36 10.78 14.66 -1.47
C VAL A 36 9.89 15.34 -2.51
N ALA A 37 9.48 16.58 -2.23
CA ALA A 37 8.54 17.36 -3.03
C ALA A 37 8.95 17.57 -4.51
N ALA A 38 10.25 17.46 -4.82
CA ALA A 38 10.77 17.57 -6.18
C ALA A 38 10.71 16.25 -6.98
N THR A 39 10.12 15.18 -6.46
CA THR A 39 10.00 13.91 -7.18
C THR A 39 8.90 13.98 -8.23
N GLN A 40 9.24 13.71 -9.48
CA GLN A 40 8.31 13.72 -10.61
C GLN A 40 7.83 12.32 -10.99
N GLN A 41 8.71 11.32 -10.94
CA GLN A 41 8.38 9.93 -11.24
C GLN A 41 9.06 8.99 -10.26
N VAL A 42 8.39 7.89 -9.94
CA VAL A 42 8.96 6.75 -9.23
C VAL A 42 8.58 5.53 -10.04
N VAL A 43 9.50 5.08 -10.88
CA VAL A 43 9.29 3.98 -11.80
C VAL A 43 9.84 2.70 -11.20
N VAL A 44 9.01 1.67 -11.19
CA VAL A 44 9.34 0.33 -10.71
C VAL A 44 8.93 -0.73 -11.72
N GLN A 45 9.60 -1.88 -11.70
CA GLN A 45 9.13 -3.10 -12.32
C GLN A 45 8.44 -4.01 -11.29
N ILE A 46 7.31 -4.58 -11.66
CA ILE A 46 6.53 -5.51 -10.82
C ILE A 46 6.41 -6.84 -11.55
N ALA A 47 6.93 -7.90 -10.96
CA ALA A 47 6.93 -9.26 -11.50
C ALA A 47 5.70 -10.09 -11.08
N GLY A 48 4.90 -9.64 -10.12
CA GLY A 48 3.74 -10.41 -9.69
C GLY A 48 3.09 -9.94 -8.40
N VAL A 49 2.21 -10.80 -7.89
CA VAL A 49 1.57 -10.68 -6.58
C VAL A 49 1.63 -12.02 -5.87
N THR A 50 1.93 -12.01 -4.58
CA THR A 50 1.90 -13.19 -3.72
C THR A 50 0.90 -13.01 -2.58
N LEU A 51 -0.02 -13.96 -2.43
CA LEU A 51 -0.94 -14.04 -1.28
C LEU A 51 -0.44 -15.10 -0.30
N ARG A 52 -0.51 -14.79 0.99
CA ARG A 52 -0.15 -15.71 2.08
C ARG A 52 -1.40 -16.26 2.75
N ARG A 53 -1.52 -17.59 2.76
CA ARG A 53 -2.55 -18.31 3.49
C ARG A 53 -2.26 -18.33 4.99
N THR A 54 -3.31 -18.53 5.79
CA THR A 54 -3.18 -18.64 7.26
C THR A 54 -2.33 -19.83 7.71
N ASP A 55 -2.19 -20.87 6.90
CA ASP A 55 -1.31 -22.01 7.15
C ASP A 55 0.16 -21.77 6.73
N GLY A 56 0.47 -20.57 6.21
CA GLY A 56 1.79 -20.17 5.75
C GLY A 56 2.14 -20.55 4.31
N SER A 57 1.28 -21.27 3.59
CA SER A 57 1.48 -21.51 2.16
C SER A 57 1.21 -20.24 1.34
N LEU A 58 1.72 -20.23 0.10
CA LEU A 58 1.78 -19.05 -0.75
C LEU A 58 1.14 -19.32 -2.11
N ASP A 59 0.18 -18.50 -2.48
CA ASP A 59 -0.39 -18.45 -3.83
C ASP A 59 0.32 -17.33 -4.60
N ARG A 60 1.00 -17.70 -5.69
CA ARG A 60 1.83 -16.79 -6.47
C ARG A 60 1.24 -16.57 -7.85
N TYR A 61 1.11 -15.30 -8.20
CA TYR A 61 0.71 -14.82 -9.53
C TYR A 61 1.89 -14.11 -10.16
N THR A 62 2.73 -14.87 -10.87
CA THR A 62 3.87 -14.33 -11.61
C THR A 62 3.44 -13.87 -12.99
N PHE A 63 3.90 -12.70 -13.42
CA PHE A 63 3.68 -12.18 -14.77
C PHE A 63 4.76 -12.70 -15.72
N ASP A 64 4.37 -13.00 -16.96
CA ASP A 64 5.31 -13.43 -18.00
C ASP A 64 6.40 -12.37 -18.26
N ASP A 65 5.99 -11.10 -18.26
CA ASP A 65 6.88 -9.94 -18.36
C ASP A 65 6.62 -8.99 -17.17
N PRO A 66 7.65 -8.50 -16.46
CA PRO A 66 7.47 -7.51 -15.42
C PRO A 66 6.78 -6.23 -15.93
N LEU A 67 5.78 -5.77 -15.18
CA LEU A 67 5.04 -4.55 -15.47
C LEU A 67 5.86 -3.33 -15.03
N ARG A 68 6.16 -2.43 -15.97
CA ARG A 68 6.82 -1.16 -15.66
C ARG A 68 5.78 -0.09 -15.32
N VAL A 69 5.81 0.41 -14.08
CA VAL A 69 4.79 1.29 -13.50
C VAL A 69 5.43 2.55 -12.95
N ASP A 70 4.89 3.72 -13.29
CA ASP A 70 5.20 4.98 -12.60
C ASP A 70 4.18 5.20 -11.47
N LEU A 71 4.61 4.98 -10.23
CA LEU A 71 3.78 5.01 -9.03
C LEU A 71 3.21 6.40 -8.75
N MET A 72 3.87 7.47 -9.22
CA MET A 72 3.40 8.85 -9.04
C MET A 72 2.08 9.14 -9.77
N ARG A 73 1.66 8.26 -10.70
CA ARG A 73 0.38 8.37 -11.41
C ARG A 73 -0.83 7.85 -10.62
N PHE A 74 -0.59 7.16 -9.51
CA PHE A 74 -1.59 6.41 -8.75
C PHE A 74 -1.76 6.93 -7.32
N ASP A 75 -1.61 8.25 -7.14
CA ASP A 75 -1.87 8.92 -5.86
C ASP A 75 -3.35 9.00 -5.51
N ARG A 76 -4.18 9.28 -6.53
CA ARG A 76 -5.64 9.40 -6.47
C ARG A 76 -6.40 8.38 -7.30
N ASN A 77 -5.69 7.50 -7.99
CA ASN A 77 -6.26 6.40 -8.79
C ASN A 77 -5.50 5.11 -8.46
N ALA A 78 -5.99 3.97 -8.93
CA ALA A 78 -5.28 2.69 -8.79
C ALA A 78 -4.90 2.09 -10.14
N PHE A 79 -3.78 1.37 -10.15
CA PHE A 79 -3.33 0.50 -11.23
C PHE A 79 -3.92 -0.89 -11.02
N SER A 80 -4.61 -1.43 -12.03
CA SER A 80 -5.08 -2.82 -12.01
C SER A 80 -3.88 -3.76 -12.16
N LEU A 81 -3.39 -4.27 -11.04
CA LEU A 81 -2.19 -5.10 -11.00
C LEU A 81 -2.50 -6.56 -11.36
N LEU A 82 -3.63 -7.09 -10.89
CA LEU A 82 -4.08 -8.46 -11.16
C LEU A 82 -5.56 -8.45 -11.50
N GLY A 83 -5.95 -9.14 -12.58
CA GLY A 83 -7.30 -9.06 -13.14
C GLY A 83 -8.11 -10.35 -12.98
N ALA A 84 -8.89 -10.45 -11.90
CA ALA A 84 -9.80 -11.56 -11.63
C ALA A 84 -9.17 -12.93 -11.87
N GLU A 85 -8.01 -13.23 -11.30
CA GLU A 85 -7.38 -14.55 -11.42
C GLU A 85 -8.05 -15.59 -10.54
N GLY A 86 -7.93 -16.89 -10.87
CA GLY A 86 -8.45 -17.98 -10.03
C GLY A 86 -7.78 -18.00 -8.65
N LEU A 87 -8.57 -18.22 -7.60
CA LEU A 87 -8.12 -18.27 -6.21
C LEU A 87 -8.91 -19.33 -5.45
N ASP A 88 -8.23 -20.39 -5.03
CA ASP A 88 -8.88 -21.49 -4.31
C ASP A 88 -9.47 -21.01 -2.98
N GLU A 89 -10.49 -21.73 -2.50
CA GLU A 89 -11.09 -21.46 -1.20
C GLU A 89 -10.06 -21.50 -0.06
N GLY A 90 -10.28 -20.67 0.97
CA GLY A 90 -9.36 -20.58 2.10
C GLY A 90 -9.33 -19.21 2.77
N GLU A 91 -8.44 -19.09 3.74
CA GLU A 91 -8.21 -17.86 4.50
C GLU A 91 -6.79 -17.37 4.29
N PHE A 92 -6.65 -16.06 4.05
CA PHE A 92 -5.42 -15.37 3.74
C PHE A 92 -5.17 -14.29 4.77
N ASN A 93 -3.92 -14.19 5.22
CA ASN A 93 -3.48 -13.26 6.25
C ASN A 93 -2.44 -12.24 5.75
N GLY A 94 -2.08 -12.28 4.46
CA GLY A 94 -1.09 -11.37 3.90
C GLY A 94 -1.13 -11.28 2.38
N ILE A 95 -0.66 -10.14 1.87
CA ILE A 95 -0.41 -9.91 0.43
C ILE A 95 0.92 -9.17 0.26
N ARG A 96 1.61 -9.46 -0.83
CA ARG A 96 2.86 -8.81 -1.23
C ARG A 96 2.81 -8.48 -2.72
N VAL A 97 3.34 -7.31 -3.06
CA VAL A 97 3.63 -6.93 -4.45
C VAL A 97 5.06 -7.38 -4.75
N ASP A 98 5.24 -8.23 -5.75
CA ASP A 98 6.56 -8.78 -6.09
C ASP A 98 7.28 -7.84 -7.06
N PHE A 99 8.19 -7.01 -6.54
CA PHE A 99 9.00 -6.12 -7.36
C PHE A 99 10.14 -6.88 -8.07
N SER A 100 10.49 -6.45 -9.28
CA SER A 100 11.63 -6.98 -10.03
C SER A 100 12.83 -6.05 -9.90
N ASP A 101 13.95 -6.57 -9.41
CA ASP A 101 15.23 -5.86 -9.34
C ASP A 101 16.43 -6.78 -9.61
N SER A 102 16.22 -7.87 -10.36
CA SER A 102 17.20 -8.95 -10.51
C SER A 102 18.52 -8.51 -11.14
N ASP A 103 18.48 -7.48 -11.98
CA ASP A 103 19.62 -7.03 -12.77
C ASP A 103 20.22 -5.71 -12.25
N ARG A 104 19.60 -5.09 -11.22
CA ARG A 104 19.94 -3.74 -10.70
C ARG A 104 20.21 -2.71 -11.80
N SER A 105 19.48 -2.84 -12.90
CA SER A 105 19.58 -1.98 -14.07
C SER A 105 19.29 -0.54 -13.68
N ASP A 106 20.14 0.37 -14.13
CA ASP A 106 19.99 1.81 -13.87
C ASP A 106 18.73 2.42 -14.51
N THR A 107 18.03 1.68 -15.38
CA THR A 107 16.89 2.17 -16.17
C THR A 107 15.57 1.49 -15.85
N ASP A 108 15.60 0.35 -15.17
CA ASP A 108 14.42 -0.48 -14.93
C ASP A 108 13.59 0.09 -13.79
N ASN A 109 14.28 0.38 -12.69
CA ASN A 109 13.78 1.04 -11.50
C ASN A 109 14.49 2.39 -11.35
N LEU A 110 13.75 3.50 -11.29
CA LEU A 110 14.36 4.82 -11.18
C LEU A 110 13.44 5.86 -10.56
N VAL A 111 14.05 6.91 -10.02
CA VAL A 111 13.38 8.14 -9.59
C VAL A 111 13.79 9.27 -10.53
N VAL A 112 12.82 10.05 -10.99
CA VAL A 112 13.06 11.27 -11.78
C VAL A 112 12.70 12.48 -10.94
N ASP A 113 13.62 13.44 -10.82
CA ASP A 113 13.34 14.70 -10.15
C ASP A 113 12.70 15.75 -11.09
N ALA A 114 12.29 16.88 -10.53
CA ALA A 114 11.63 17.97 -11.25
C ALA A 114 12.50 18.62 -12.35
N ASN A 115 13.82 18.42 -12.32
CA ASN A 115 14.75 18.89 -13.36
C ASN A 115 15.00 17.83 -14.43
N GLY A 116 14.38 16.65 -14.32
CA GLY A 116 14.56 15.51 -15.22
C GLY A 116 15.80 14.67 -14.92
N ALA A 117 16.49 14.90 -13.80
CA ALA A 117 17.62 14.05 -13.42
C ALA A 117 17.11 12.68 -12.99
N GLN A 118 17.72 11.63 -13.55
CA GLN A 118 17.37 10.25 -13.26
C GLN A 118 18.33 9.68 -12.23
N ARG A 119 17.79 8.98 -11.24
CA ARG A 119 18.55 8.25 -10.24
C ARG A 119 18.07 6.81 -10.23
N PRO A 120 18.95 5.82 -10.44
CA PRO A 120 18.59 4.43 -10.27
C PRO A 120 17.98 4.15 -8.90
N LEU A 121 17.04 3.21 -8.84
CA LEU A 121 16.33 2.83 -7.63
C LEU A 121 16.60 1.35 -7.33
N ASP A 122 17.26 1.08 -6.21
CA ASP A 122 17.39 -0.29 -5.70
C ASP A 122 16.14 -0.66 -4.92
N ILE A 123 15.62 -1.87 -5.14
CA ILE A 123 14.50 -2.39 -4.37
C ILE A 123 15.05 -3.30 -3.27
N VAL A 124 14.75 -2.96 -2.02
CA VAL A 124 15.10 -3.76 -0.84
C VAL A 124 13.81 -4.24 -0.20
N ALA A 125 13.34 -5.40 -0.66
CA ALA A 125 12.18 -6.08 -0.12
C ALA A 125 12.59 -7.49 0.36
N ASP A 126 12.14 -7.90 1.54
CA ASP A 126 12.29 -9.28 2.00
C ASP A 126 11.15 -10.14 1.45
N ASP A 127 11.45 -11.41 1.17
CA ASP A 127 10.43 -12.38 0.83
C ASP A 127 9.46 -12.65 2.03
N ALA A 128 9.85 -12.29 3.24
CA ALA A 128 9.00 -12.36 4.43
C ALA A 128 8.04 -11.17 4.61
N ASP A 129 8.20 -10.08 3.83
CA ASP A 129 7.43 -8.85 4.01
C ASP A 129 6.05 -8.97 3.36
N PHE A 130 5.01 -9.05 4.19
CA PHE A 130 3.62 -9.08 3.74
C PHE A 130 2.83 -7.95 4.40
N ALA A 131 2.11 -7.19 3.58
CA ALA A 131 1.04 -6.33 4.08
C ALA A 131 -0.05 -7.22 4.70
N ALA A 132 -0.47 -6.89 5.92
CA ALA A 132 -1.55 -7.61 6.59
C ALA A 132 -2.83 -7.53 5.75
N LEU A 133 -3.51 -8.67 5.57
CA LEU A 133 -4.75 -8.78 4.82
C LEU A 133 -5.67 -9.75 5.53
N ALA A 134 -6.94 -9.41 5.74
CA ALA A 134 -7.94 -10.37 6.22
C ALA A 134 -8.89 -10.73 5.05
N LEU A 135 -8.62 -11.84 4.38
CA LEU A 135 -9.40 -12.29 3.24
C LEU A 135 -9.85 -13.75 3.42
N LYS A 136 -11.16 -13.97 3.29
CA LYS A 136 -11.78 -15.30 3.27
C LYS A 136 -12.43 -15.55 1.93
N VAL A 137 -11.98 -16.58 1.23
CA VAL A 137 -12.44 -17.00 -0.10
C VAL A 137 -13.29 -18.25 0.03
N ASN A 138 -14.37 -18.30 -0.75
CA ASN A 138 -15.27 -19.44 -0.84
C ASN A 138 -15.41 -19.82 -2.32
N ASP A 139 -15.68 -21.10 -2.59
CA ASP A 139 -15.94 -21.65 -3.92
C ASP A 139 -17.35 -21.24 -4.41
N ASN A 140 -17.46 -20.04 -4.97
CA ASN A 140 -18.73 -19.45 -5.40
C ASN A 140 -18.61 -18.52 -6.63
N GLY A 141 -17.48 -18.56 -7.33
CA GLY A 141 -17.19 -17.75 -8.51
C GLY A 141 -17.03 -16.25 -8.24
N ARG A 142 -17.09 -15.80 -6.98
CA ARG A 142 -17.03 -14.37 -6.64
C ARG A 142 -15.63 -13.82 -6.86
N THR A 143 -15.55 -12.65 -7.49
CA THR A 143 -14.33 -11.84 -7.51
C THR A 143 -14.17 -11.03 -6.23
N TYR A 144 -13.04 -11.19 -5.56
CA TYR A 144 -12.62 -10.44 -4.39
C TYR A 144 -11.64 -9.36 -4.86
N VAL A 145 -12.00 -8.09 -4.68
CA VAL A 145 -11.10 -6.96 -4.99
C VAL A 145 -10.29 -6.62 -3.74
N VAL A 146 -8.97 -6.71 -3.86
CA VAL A 146 -8.00 -6.30 -2.84
C VAL A 146 -7.32 -5.03 -3.33
N GLN A 147 -7.39 -3.99 -2.50
CA GLN A 147 -6.65 -2.75 -2.73
C GLN A 147 -5.36 -2.80 -1.92
N THR A 148 -4.29 -2.33 -2.54
CA THR A 148 -2.98 -2.14 -1.92
C THR A 148 -2.55 -0.69 -2.09
N ARG A 149 -1.86 -0.16 -1.10
CA ARG A 149 -1.32 1.19 -1.12
C ARG A 149 0.09 1.21 -0.57
N LEU A 150 1.02 1.67 -1.40
CA LEU A 150 2.43 1.85 -1.05
C LEU A 150 2.63 3.26 -0.51
N ASP A 151 3.19 3.39 0.69
CA ASP A 151 3.53 4.71 1.22
C ASP A 151 4.93 5.15 0.77
N LEU A 152 5.02 5.96 -0.29
CA LEU A 152 6.34 6.39 -0.80
C LEU A 152 7.10 7.35 0.13
N ARG A 153 6.44 8.00 1.10
CA ARG A 153 7.16 8.78 2.11
C ARG A 153 7.92 7.85 3.04
N LEU A 154 7.27 6.76 3.45
CA LEU A 154 7.84 5.77 4.37
C LEU A 154 8.68 4.70 3.66
N SER A 155 8.68 4.67 2.32
CA SER A 155 9.38 3.63 1.55
C SER A 155 10.64 4.10 0.83
N LEU A 156 10.79 5.40 0.52
CA LEU A 156 11.90 5.90 -0.28
C LEU A 156 12.99 6.51 0.58
N ALA A 157 14.23 6.12 0.26
CA ALA A 157 15.42 6.52 0.98
C ALA A 157 16.54 6.99 0.02
N ALA A 158 17.47 7.79 0.54
CA ALA A 158 18.66 8.19 -0.20
C ALA A 158 19.78 7.15 -0.04
N ASN A 159 20.35 6.68 -1.15
CA ASN A 159 21.48 5.74 -1.13
C ASN A 159 22.60 6.21 -2.05
N GLY A 160 23.43 7.14 -1.56
CA GLY A 160 24.51 7.74 -2.34
C GLY A 160 23.99 8.50 -3.56
N ASP A 161 24.43 8.09 -4.75
CA ASP A 161 23.95 8.61 -6.03
C ASP A 161 22.63 7.99 -6.49
N ARG A 162 22.24 6.86 -5.90
CA ARG A 162 21.02 6.09 -6.15
C ARG A 162 19.89 6.47 -5.17
N ARG A 163 18.80 5.75 -5.28
CA ARG A 163 17.67 5.71 -4.35
C ARG A 163 17.45 4.27 -3.91
N GLU A 164 16.80 4.10 -2.77
CA GLU A 164 16.39 2.81 -2.25
C GLU A 164 14.88 2.82 -1.97
N LEU A 165 14.19 1.73 -2.32
CA LEU A 165 12.79 1.49 -1.97
C LEU A 165 12.70 0.30 -0.99
N ARG A 166 12.22 0.56 0.23
CA ARG A 166 11.79 -0.45 1.21
C ARG A 166 10.27 -0.42 1.32
N PRO A 167 9.53 -1.34 0.67
CA PRO A 167 8.09 -1.15 0.50
C PRO A 167 7.30 -1.18 1.83
N VAL A 168 6.73 -0.04 2.21
CA VAL A 168 5.72 0.05 3.28
C VAL A 168 4.33 -0.04 2.63
N LEU A 169 3.79 -1.25 2.60
CA LEU A 169 2.51 -1.58 1.96
C LEU A 169 1.41 -1.80 3.01
N ARG A 170 0.23 -1.26 2.72
CA ARG A 170 -1.02 -1.62 3.40
C ARG A 170 -2.03 -2.18 2.40
N ALA A 171 -2.89 -3.07 2.89
CA ALA A 171 -3.87 -3.74 2.05
C ALA A 171 -5.19 -3.96 2.78
N ALA A 172 -6.29 -3.82 2.04
CA ALA A 172 -7.62 -4.14 2.52
C ALA A 172 -8.49 -4.62 1.35
N ARG A 173 -9.61 -5.27 1.66
CA ARG A 173 -10.65 -5.46 0.65
C ARG A 173 -11.32 -4.11 0.41
N ASP A 174 -11.69 -3.80 -0.83
CA ASP A 174 -12.29 -2.52 -1.21
C ASP A 174 -13.43 -2.10 -0.25
N SER A 175 -14.38 -3.01 0.00
CA SER A 175 -15.52 -2.76 0.91
C SER A 175 -15.17 -2.75 2.41
N ARG A 176 -13.90 -2.89 2.80
CA ARG A 176 -13.43 -2.95 4.19
C ARG A 176 -12.29 -1.97 4.46
N ALA A 177 -11.86 -1.22 3.45
CA ALA A 177 -10.87 -0.18 3.60
C ALA A 177 -11.45 0.95 4.45
N GLY A 178 -10.85 1.22 5.61
CA GLY A 178 -11.15 2.39 6.40
C GLY A 178 -10.35 3.62 5.96
N GLN A 179 -10.77 4.79 6.44
CA GLN A 179 -10.11 6.07 6.21
C GLN A 179 -10.16 6.92 7.47
N VAL A 180 -9.07 7.66 7.71
CA VAL A 180 -9.07 8.76 8.69
C VAL A 180 -8.79 10.08 8.01
N SER A 181 -9.59 11.09 8.28
CA SER A 181 -9.36 12.47 7.88
C SER A 181 -9.39 13.39 9.09
N GLY A 182 -8.98 14.64 8.91
CA GLY A 182 -9.13 15.63 9.97
C GLY A 182 -8.48 16.95 9.62
N SER A 183 -8.70 17.92 10.51
CA SER A 183 -8.08 19.24 10.44
C SER A 183 -6.88 19.34 11.37
N VAL A 184 -5.95 20.23 11.03
CA VAL A 184 -4.81 20.59 11.87
C VAL A 184 -4.87 22.08 12.17
N ARG A 185 -4.85 22.44 13.45
CA ARG A 185 -4.96 23.82 13.88
C ARG A 185 -3.75 24.62 13.40
N SER A 186 -4.02 25.76 12.76
CA SER A 186 -2.98 26.65 12.19
C SER A 186 -1.91 27.09 13.21
N SER A 187 -2.23 27.13 14.51
CA SER A 187 -1.25 27.45 15.56
C SER A 187 -0.18 26.37 15.73
N LEU A 188 -0.49 25.10 15.47
CA LEU A 188 0.50 24.01 15.47
C LEU A 188 1.45 24.17 14.28
N ILE A 189 0.90 24.48 13.10
CA ILE A 189 1.66 24.67 11.86
C ILE A 189 2.56 25.91 11.91
N SER A 190 2.05 27.02 12.45
CA SER A 190 2.76 28.30 12.50
C SER A 190 3.75 28.41 13.67
N ALA A 191 3.72 27.46 14.61
CA ALA A 191 4.66 27.42 15.74
C ALA A 191 6.11 27.39 15.24
N SER A 192 7.00 28.11 15.93
CA SER A 192 8.42 28.16 15.56
C SER A 192 9.11 26.80 15.61
N SER A 193 8.70 25.94 16.55
CA SER A 193 9.15 24.54 16.66
C SER A 193 8.75 23.69 15.46
N CYS A 194 7.59 23.96 14.86
CA CYS A 194 7.14 23.26 13.66
C CYS A 194 7.82 23.82 12.41
N ARG A 195 7.83 25.15 12.26
CA ARG A 195 8.38 25.79 11.07
C ARG A 195 9.88 25.55 10.90
N GLN A 196 10.66 25.57 11.98
CA GLN A 196 12.12 25.42 11.92
C GLN A 196 12.77 26.31 10.83
N ASN A 197 12.35 27.58 10.75
CA ASN A 197 12.75 28.56 9.72
C ASN A 197 12.29 28.28 8.27
N ARG A 198 11.42 27.29 8.04
CA ARG A 198 10.81 26.98 6.74
C ARG A 198 9.47 27.69 6.54
N ASN A 199 8.94 27.61 5.33
CA ASN A 199 7.58 28.11 5.01
C ASN A 199 6.53 27.27 5.75
N GLU A 200 5.37 27.86 6.03
CA GLU A 200 4.27 27.16 6.70
C GLU A 200 3.82 25.93 5.89
N GLY A 201 3.59 24.81 6.59
CA GLY A 201 3.14 23.55 6.02
C GLY A 201 4.22 22.71 5.34
N VAL A 202 5.43 23.24 5.13
CA VAL A 202 6.54 22.44 4.58
C VAL A 202 6.91 21.35 5.58
N GLY A 203 6.92 20.09 5.13
CA GLY A 203 7.27 18.94 5.97
C GLY A 203 6.17 18.46 6.91
N VAL A 204 5.02 19.13 6.95
CA VAL A 204 3.98 18.74 7.88
C VAL A 204 3.24 17.50 7.37
N ALA A 205 3.19 16.47 8.19
CA ALA A 205 2.52 15.21 7.88
C ALA A 205 1.91 14.58 9.13
N ILE A 206 0.87 13.76 8.91
CA ILE A 206 0.35 12.83 9.92
C ILE A 206 0.90 11.45 9.64
N TYR A 207 1.40 10.78 10.67
CA TYR A 207 1.85 9.39 10.63
C TYR A 207 0.89 8.53 11.47
N ALA A 208 0.60 7.33 10.99
CA ALA A 208 -0.26 6.37 11.65
C ALA A 208 0.53 5.13 12.07
N PHE A 209 0.45 4.79 13.35
CA PHE A 209 1.08 3.64 13.99
C PHE A 209 0.02 2.65 14.40
N ARG A 210 0.33 1.35 14.33
CA ARG A 210 -0.56 0.29 14.82
C ARG A 210 -0.58 0.25 16.34
N GLY A 211 -1.77 0.16 16.93
CA GLY A 211 -1.99 0.10 18.37
C GLY A 211 -2.35 1.45 18.99
N ARG A 212 -2.86 1.41 20.22
CA ARG A 212 -3.23 2.61 20.99
C ARG A 212 -2.05 3.10 21.83
N ASP A 213 -1.98 4.42 22.01
CA ASP A 213 -1.05 5.10 22.90
C ASP A 213 0.42 4.75 22.60
N VAL A 214 0.72 4.53 21.31
CA VAL A 214 2.07 4.26 20.81
C VAL A 214 2.91 5.53 20.95
N THR A 215 4.14 5.37 21.44
CA THR A 215 5.14 6.43 21.33
C THR A 215 5.70 6.41 19.91
N PRO A 216 5.47 7.45 19.09
CA PRO A 216 5.87 7.46 17.68
C PRO A 216 7.39 7.29 17.50
N ASN A 217 7.78 6.63 16.41
CA ASN A 217 9.14 6.59 15.87
C ASN A 217 9.14 6.95 14.39
N ASP A 218 10.29 7.27 13.83
CA ASP A 218 10.51 7.43 12.39
C ASP A 218 10.48 6.08 11.65
N ALA A 219 10.66 6.10 10.33
CA ALA A 219 10.61 4.91 9.48
C ALA A 219 12.00 4.28 9.26
N ASP A 220 12.72 3.94 10.33
CA ASP A 220 14.08 3.39 10.26
C ASP A 220 14.15 1.85 10.14
N GLY A 221 12.99 1.19 10.13
CA GLY A 221 12.86 -0.27 10.17
C GLY A 221 12.84 -0.87 11.58
N THR A 222 12.78 -0.02 12.62
CA THR A 222 12.63 -0.42 14.02
C THR A 222 11.20 -0.16 14.50
N GLU A 223 10.68 -1.06 15.34
CA GLU A 223 9.35 -0.87 15.95
C GLU A 223 9.40 0.14 17.12
N PRO A 224 8.38 0.99 17.28
CA PRO A 224 7.14 1.05 16.50
C PRO A 224 7.31 1.79 15.17
N ALA A 225 7.10 1.09 14.04
CA ALA A 225 7.23 1.70 12.72
C ALA A 225 5.89 2.28 12.24
N PRO A 226 5.89 3.42 11.52
CA PRO A 226 4.67 3.95 10.91
C PRO A 226 4.17 3.03 9.79
N LEU A 227 2.86 2.80 9.74
CA LEU A 227 2.20 2.01 8.69
C LEU A 227 1.77 2.87 7.50
N ALA A 228 1.46 4.13 7.75
CA ALA A 228 0.93 5.06 6.77
C ALA A 228 1.24 6.49 7.16
N SER A 229 1.27 7.36 6.16
CA SER A 229 1.50 8.78 6.32
C SER A 229 0.63 9.58 5.35
N ALA A 230 0.34 10.83 5.71
CA ALA A 230 -0.42 11.75 4.87
C ALA A 230 0.18 13.16 4.99
N PRO A 231 0.45 13.86 3.88
CA PRO A 231 0.80 15.27 3.96
C PRO A 231 -0.35 16.07 4.58
N VAL A 232 -0.02 17.01 5.44
CA VAL A 232 -0.96 18.05 5.88
C VAL A 232 -0.91 19.16 4.84
N SER A 233 -2.05 19.42 4.21
CA SER A 233 -2.15 20.36 3.10
C SER A 233 -3.24 21.40 3.36
N ARG A 234 -3.12 22.56 2.71
CA ARG A 234 -4.06 23.65 2.83
C ARG A 234 -4.90 23.77 1.57
N SER A 235 -6.23 23.84 1.72
CA SER A 235 -7.11 24.10 0.57
C SER A 235 -7.09 25.59 0.19
N GLY A 236 -6.19 25.96 -0.72
CA GLY A 236 -6.02 27.35 -1.15
C GLY A 236 -5.34 28.25 -0.11
N SER A 237 -5.25 29.56 -0.40
CA SER A 237 -4.49 30.52 0.42
C SER A 237 -5.14 30.89 1.75
N SER A 238 -6.42 30.58 1.94
CA SER A 238 -7.19 30.89 3.15
C SER A 238 -7.81 29.66 3.81
N GLY A 239 -7.66 28.46 3.25
CA GLY A 239 -8.31 27.25 3.77
C GLY A 239 -7.72 26.76 5.08
N ASP A 240 -8.41 25.82 5.70
CA ASP A 240 -7.88 25.10 6.85
C ASP A 240 -6.85 24.05 6.39
N TRP A 241 -5.97 23.67 7.32
CA TRP A 241 -5.04 22.57 7.09
C TRP A 241 -5.75 21.26 7.35
N SER A 242 -5.61 20.30 6.44
CA SER A 242 -6.23 18.99 6.56
C SER A 242 -5.35 17.88 6.04
N TYR A 243 -5.67 16.66 6.45
CA TYR A 243 -5.01 15.43 6.00
C TYR A 243 -6.05 14.34 5.70
N THR A 244 -5.61 13.32 4.98
CA THR A 244 -6.41 12.12 4.72
C THR A 244 -5.48 10.92 4.61
N LEU A 245 -5.72 9.92 5.44
CA LEU A 245 -5.08 8.60 5.44
C LEU A 245 -6.08 7.57 4.90
N PRO A 246 -6.06 7.29 3.59
CA PRO A 246 -6.94 6.27 3.01
C PRO A 246 -6.35 4.87 3.16
N LEU A 247 -7.22 3.87 2.99
CA LEU A 247 -6.86 2.44 2.96
C LEU A 247 -6.19 1.97 4.26
N LEU A 248 -6.72 2.39 5.41
CA LEU A 248 -6.33 1.84 6.70
C LEU A 248 -7.16 0.58 6.97
N PRO A 249 -6.55 -0.60 7.18
CA PRO A 249 -7.31 -1.78 7.59
C PRO A 249 -7.91 -1.56 8.98
N SER A 250 -8.93 -2.32 9.35
CA SER A 250 -9.48 -2.26 10.72
C SER A 250 -8.41 -2.55 11.79
N GLY A 251 -8.64 -1.99 12.97
CA GLY A 251 -7.79 -2.12 14.15
C GLY A 251 -7.56 -0.80 14.89
N ASP A 252 -6.73 -0.88 15.91
CA ASP A 252 -6.33 0.26 16.72
C ASP A 252 -5.17 1.03 16.09
N TYR A 253 -5.20 2.35 16.24
CA TYR A 253 -4.17 3.25 15.72
C TYR A 253 -3.83 4.37 16.69
N THR A 254 -2.58 4.84 16.58
CA THR A 254 -2.11 6.10 17.14
C THR A 254 -1.66 6.99 15.99
N LEU A 255 -2.22 8.20 15.90
CA LEU A 255 -1.82 9.22 14.94
C LEU A 255 -0.92 10.24 15.60
N ALA A 256 0.13 10.64 14.89
CA ALA A 256 1.07 11.66 15.34
C ALA A 256 1.33 12.68 14.24
N LEU A 257 1.44 13.94 14.64
CA LEU A 257 1.79 15.05 13.75
C LEU A 257 3.31 15.22 13.78
N THR A 258 3.95 15.21 12.63
CA THR A 258 5.34 15.65 12.46
C THR A 258 5.38 16.92 11.63
N CYS A 259 6.36 17.78 11.90
CA CYS A 259 6.63 18.95 11.09
C CYS A 259 7.82 18.77 10.13
N ASN A 260 8.55 17.66 10.21
CA ASN A 260 9.74 17.38 9.43
C ASN A 260 9.62 16.07 8.62
N GLY A 261 8.41 15.63 8.29
CA GLY A 261 8.16 14.45 7.45
C GLY A 261 8.58 14.61 5.97
N ASP A 262 9.17 15.73 5.56
CA ASP A 262 9.84 15.94 4.27
C ASP A 262 11.32 15.51 4.28
N ILE A 263 11.91 15.32 5.45
CA ILE A 263 13.30 14.86 5.61
C ILE A 263 13.43 13.40 6.02
N GLU A 264 12.30 12.69 6.20
CA GLU A 264 12.24 11.25 6.43
C GLU A 264 13.14 10.48 5.46
N ASP A 265 14.02 9.63 5.99
CA ASP A 265 14.84 8.70 5.24
C ASP A 265 14.60 7.28 5.72
N ALA A 266 13.80 6.51 4.97
CA ALA A 266 13.34 5.18 5.35
C ALA A 266 14.45 4.10 5.54
N ALA A 267 15.72 4.47 5.38
CA ALA A 267 16.88 3.60 5.55
C ALA A 267 17.78 4.03 6.73
N ARG A 268 17.41 5.08 7.49
CA ARG A 268 18.21 5.64 8.58
C ARG A 268 17.33 5.97 9.78
N ASP A 269 17.95 5.86 10.94
CA ASP A 269 17.46 6.44 12.20
C ASP A 269 17.74 7.94 12.15
N ASP A 270 16.70 8.72 11.92
CA ASP A 270 16.70 10.16 11.85
C ASP A 270 15.96 10.75 13.06
N ASP A 271 16.40 11.93 13.53
CA ASP A 271 15.67 12.67 14.57
C ASP A 271 14.38 13.30 13.98
N LEU A 272 13.37 12.48 13.69
CA LEU A 272 12.04 12.95 13.29
C LEU A 272 11.25 13.38 14.53
N ASP A 273 10.86 14.66 14.57
CA ASP A 273 10.16 15.23 15.72
C ASP A 273 8.65 15.10 15.53
N PHE A 274 8.00 14.45 16.50
CA PHE A 274 6.54 14.45 16.62
C PHE A 274 6.10 15.55 17.59
N VAL A 275 5.15 16.37 17.15
CA VAL A 275 4.70 17.57 17.85
C VAL A 275 3.27 17.42 18.37
N GLY A 276 3.05 17.96 19.56
CA GLY A 276 1.73 17.93 20.21
C GLY A 276 1.36 16.55 20.76
N ASP A 277 0.09 16.40 21.14
CA ASP A 277 -0.44 15.14 21.64
C ASP A 277 -0.77 14.20 20.48
N THR A 278 -0.55 12.89 20.69
CA THR A 278 -1.02 11.86 19.78
C THR A 278 -2.55 11.69 19.86
N ARG A 279 -3.14 11.07 18.84
CA ARG A 279 -4.56 10.71 18.78
C ARG A 279 -4.72 9.21 18.65
N SER A 280 -5.34 8.57 19.64
CA SER A 280 -5.60 7.12 19.63
C SER A 280 -7.03 6.82 19.22
N LEU A 281 -7.22 6.04 18.15
CA LEU A 281 -8.53 5.66 17.61
C LEU A 281 -8.62 4.14 17.33
N THR A 282 -9.83 3.68 17.04
CA THR A 282 -10.13 2.31 16.63
C THR A 282 -10.98 2.40 15.36
N LEU A 283 -10.55 1.74 14.29
CA LEU A 283 -11.28 1.64 13.03
C LEU A 283 -11.91 0.26 12.89
N ASP A 284 -13.20 0.20 12.62
CA ASP A 284 -13.87 -0.98 12.10
C ASP A 284 -13.77 -1.05 10.56
N ASP A 285 -14.16 -2.20 9.99
CA ASP A 285 -14.09 -2.44 8.55
C ASP A 285 -14.96 -1.42 7.78
N GLY A 286 -14.34 -0.59 6.94
CA GLY A 286 -15.04 0.40 6.11
C GLY A 286 -15.37 1.72 6.81
N ASP A 287 -14.83 1.95 8.02
CA ASP A 287 -15.06 3.19 8.75
C ASP A 287 -14.43 4.42 8.08
N GLU A 288 -15.16 5.52 8.10
CA GLU A 288 -14.64 6.87 7.86
C GLU A 288 -14.66 7.62 9.19
N GLN A 289 -13.48 7.98 9.70
CA GLN A 289 -13.34 8.67 10.98
C GLN A 289 -12.68 10.05 10.81
N ASP A 290 -13.20 11.04 11.54
CA ASP A 290 -12.61 12.37 11.64
C ASP A 290 -11.85 12.54 12.95
N GLU A 291 -10.57 12.90 12.86
CA GLU A 291 -9.68 13.10 14.02
C GLU A 291 -8.85 14.38 13.88
N ASP A 292 -9.17 15.38 14.71
CA ASP A 292 -8.54 16.70 14.64
C ASP A 292 -7.29 16.85 15.53
N PHE A 293 -6.30 17.56 14.99
CA PHE A 293 -5.13 18.04 15.73
C PHE A 293 -5.34 19.50 16.12
N ASN A 294 -5.79 19.70 17.37
CA ASN A 294 -6.16 21.00 17.95
C ASN A 294 -5.09 21.54 18.90
#